data_AF-A0A3S3NAT2-F1
#
_entry.id   AF-A0A3S3NAT2-F1
#
_cell.length_a   1.000
_cell.length_b   1.000
_cell.length_c   1.000
_cell.angle_alpha   90.00
_cell.angle_beta   90.00
_cell.angle_gamma   90.00
#
_symmetry.space_group_name_H-M   'P 1'
#
loop_
_entity.id
_entity.type
_entity.pdbx_description
1 polymer ?
#
loop_
_entity_poly.entity_id
_entity_poly.type
_entity_poly.pdbx_seq_one_letter_code
_entity_poly.pdbx_strand_id
1 'polypeptide(L)'
;YLEFAGNLIPITKSGEQLSLNFVAFREKRLPFTVRVRDPHQDPIGRIAFMKEPKKTQGEPTPNPICNLNIQLPDKDFVTIENKHNFVKETGIVGSDKILKTDLNLTDVAHLPEAEVTSIKSQGQRNEKDQALKMLRLWQHKAGPEKATGNTLEKAQHAIKRDDVVIK
;
A
#
# COMPACT_ATOMS: atom_id res chain seq x y z
N TYR A 1 -10.15 5.89 22.25
CA TYR A 1 -9.08 4.88 22.37
C TYR A 1 -9.39 3.69 21.48
N LEU A 2 -8.39 2.91 21.07
CA LEU A 2 -8.57 1.74 20.22
C LEU A 2 -8.16 0.48 20.98
N GLU A 3 -8.92 -0.59 20.80
CA GLU A 3 -8.60 -1.94 21.25
C GLU A 3 -8.67 -2.91 20.07
N PHE A 4 -7.70 -3.82 19.99
CA PHE A 4 -7.53 -4.72 18.85
C PHE A 4 -7.76 -6.17 19.28
N ALA A 5 -8.50 -6.91 18.46
CA ALA A 5 -8.76 -8.33 18.64
C ALA A 5 -8.63 -9.08 17.31
N GLY A 6 -8.45 -10.40 17.38
CA GLY A 6 -8.27 -11.26 16.20
C GLY A 6 -6.80 -11.42 15.80
N ASN A 7 -6.59 -11.67 14.50
CA ASN A 7 -5.30 -12.03 13.93
C ASN A 7 -4.44 -10.82 13.52
N LEU A 8 -5.03 -9.62 13.46
CA LEU A 8 -4.30 -8.36 13.21
C LEU A 8 -3.91 -7.68 14.53
N ILE A 9 -2.60 -7.51 14.74
CA ILE A 9 -2.04 -6.95 15.98
C ILE A 9 -1.31 -5.65 15.67
N PRO A 10 -1.65 -4.53 16.35
CA PRO A 10 -0.93 -3.27 16.16
C PRO A 10 0.51 -3.41 16.69
N ILE A 11 1.43 -2.74 16.02
CA ILE A 11 2.81 -2.59 16.48
C ILE A 11 2.91 -1.25 17.20
N THR A 12 2.99 -1.29 18.53
CA THR A 12 3.11 -0.11 19.40
C THR A 12 4.29 -0.26 20.36
N LYS A 13 4.68 0.84 21.01
CA LYS A 13 5.65 0.79 22.11
C LYS A 13 5.02 0.09 23.32
N SER A 14 5.85 -0.44 24.22
CA SER A 14 5.37 -1.09 25.44
C SER A 14 4.50 -0.13 26.26
N GLY A 15 3.28 -0.57 26.61
CA GLY A 15 2.31 0.24 27.37
C GLY A 15 1.54 1.30 26.56
N GLU A 16 1.81 1.45 25.26
CA GLU A 16 1.12 2.43 24.43
C GLU A 16 -0.23 1.92 23.94
N GLN A 17 -1.29 2.71 24.18
CA GLN A 17 -2.62 2.50 23.61
C GLN A 17 -2.92 3.56 22.56
N LEU A 18 -3.21 3.11 21.35
CA LEU A 18 -3.61 3.99 20.25
C LEU A 18 -4.92 4.71 20.57
N SER A 19 -4.98 6.01 20.27
CA SER A 19 -6.15 6.85 20.52
C SER A 19 -6.27 7.94 19.47
N LEU A 20 -7.49 8.44 19.29
CA LEU A 20 -7.81 9.49 18.33
C LEU A 20 -8.61 10.57 19.05
N ASN A 21 -8.14 11.81 18.96
CA ASN A 21 -8.80 12.96 19.57
C ASN A 21 -9.85 13.52 18.62
N PHE A 22 -11.12 13.27 18.90
CA PHE A 22 -12.22 13.76 18.08
C PHE A 22 -12.49 15.25 18.33
N VAL A 23 -12.55 16.02 17.25
CA VAL A 23 -12.95 17.43 17.22
C VAL A 23 -13.81 17.57 15.98
N ALA A 24 -15.02 18.11 16.13
CA ALA A 24 -15.93 18.28 15.01
C ALA A 24 -15.29 19.09 13.88
N PHE A 25 -15.68 18.78 12.64
CA PHE A 25 -15.25 19.48 11.42
C PHE A 25 -13.73 19.48 11.16
N ARG A 26 -13.00 18.53 11.75
CA ARG A 26 -11.58 18.31 11.46
C ARG A 26 -11.37 16.88 11.04
N GLU A 27 -10.56 16.69 9.99
CA GLU A 27 -10.11 15.36 9.59
C GLU A 27 -9.35 14.69 10.75
N LYS A 28 -9.59 13.38 10.92
CA LYS A 28 -8.93 12.57 11.94
C LYS A 28 -8.26 11.36 11.31
N ARG A 29 -6.93 11.42 11.26
CA ARG A 29 -6.07 10.32 10.83
C ARG A 29 -5.30 9.77 12.02
N LEU A 30 -5.25 8.45 12.11
CA LEU A 30 -4.43 7.73 13.09
C LEU A 30 -3.64 6.65 12.34
N PRO A 31 -2.39 6.93 11.93
CA PRO A 31 -1.54 5.94 11.31
C PRO A 31 -1.04 4.93 12.34
N PHE A 32 -1.04 3.66 11.98
CA PHE A 32 -0.41 2.59 12.75
C PHE A 32 -0.07 1.42 11.84
N THR A 33 0.91 0.62 12.25
CA THR A 33 1.29 -0.60 11.55
C THR A 33 0.68 -1.79 12.24
N VAL A 34 0.24 -2.79 11.47
CA VAL A 34 -0.23 -4.08 11.98
C VAL A 34 0.67 -5.21 11.53
N ARG A 35 0.75 -6.25 12.36
CA ARG A 35 1.31 -7.55 11.99
C ARG A 35 0.23 -8.62 12.10
N VAL A 36 0.37 -9.66 11.29
CA VAL A 36 -0.45 -10.87 11.41
C VAL A 36 0.15 -11.73 12.53
N ARG A 37 -0.68 -12.19 13.47
CA ARG A 37 -0.25 -13.02 14.60
C ARG A 37 0.06 -14.44 14.15
N ASP A 38 -0.87 -15.05 13.42
CA ASP A 38 -0.79 -16.39 12.85
C ASP A 38 -0.88 -16.30 11.32
N PRO A 39 0.24 -16.48 10.59
CA PRO A 39 0.26 -16.45 9.13
C PRO A 39 -0.56 -17.54 8.44
N HIS A 40 -0.98 -18.58 9.16
CA HIS A 40 -1.77 -19.69 8.63
C HIS A 40 -3.28 -19.48 8.79
N GLN A 41 -3.70 -18.39 9.42
CA GLN A 41 -5.10 -17.99 9.55
C GLN A 41 -5.39 -16.76 8.69
N ASP A 42 -6.67 -16.57 8.35
CA ASP A 42 -7.10 -15.40 7.62
C ASP A 42 -6.64 -14.12 8.32
N PRO A 43 -6.14 -13.11 7.57
CA PRO A 43 -5.63 -11.87 8.14
C PRO A 43 -6.77 -10.93 8.53
N ILE A 44 -7.63 -11.39 9.44
CA ILE A 44 -8.82 -10.70 9.93
C ILE A 44 -8.58 -10.14 11.34
N GLY A 45 -9.05 -8.93 11.59
CA GLY A 45 -9.00 -8.29 12.89
C GLY A 45 -10.25 -7.46 13.17
N ARG A 46 -10.46 -7.15 14.44
CA ARG A 46 -11.49 -6.22 14.92
C ARG A 46 -10.82 -5.09 15.67
N ILE A 47 -11.25 -3.86 15.37
CA ILE A 47 -10.91 -2.66 16.11
C ILE A 47 -12.15 -2.18 16.84
N ALA A 48 -12.09 -2.13 18.16
CA ALA A 48 -13.11 -1.52 19.00
C ALA A 48 -12.70 -0.06 19.32
N PHE A 49 -13.59 0.88 19.03
CA PHE A 49 -13.41 2.29 19.37
C PHE A 49 -14.01 2.54 20.75
N MET A 50 -13.15 2.81 21.73
CA MET A 50 -13.53 2.96 23.14
C MET A 50 -13.56 4.44 23.54
N LYS A 51 -14.50 4.81 24.39
CA LYS A 51 -14.58 6.16 24.98
C LYS A 51 -13.44 6.40 25.98
N GLU A 52 -13.10 5.38 26.75
CA GLU A 52 -12.12 5.40 27.84
C GLU A 52 -10.89 4.55 27.50
N PRO A 53 -9.72 4.79 28.15
CA PRO A 53 -8.56 3.92 27.99
C PRO A 53 -8.84 2.53 28.55
N LYS A 54 -8.03 1.55 28.12
CA LYS A 54 -8.14 0.18 28.57
C LYS A 54 -7.87 0.11 30.08
N LYS A 55 -8.83 -0.42 30.84
CA LYS A 55 -8.72 -0.59 32.29
C LYS A 55 -7.99 -1.88 32.67
N THR A 56 -7.44 -1.92 33.88
CA THR A 56 -6.83 -3.12 34.48
C THR A 56 -7.88 -4.21 34.75
N GLN A 57 -7.42 -5.46 34.73
CA GLN A 57 -8.24 -6.67 34.79
C GLN A 57 -9.14 -6.70 36.05
N GLY A 58 -10.46 -6.87 35.86
CA GLY A 58 -11.44 -7.03 36.96
C GLY A 58 -12.65 -6.11 36.88
N GLU A 59 -12.59 -5.03 36.10
CA GLU A 59 -13.75 -4.17 35.85
C GLU A 59 -14.57 -4.64 34.63
N PRO A 60 -15.89 -4.37 34.59
CA PRO A 60 -16.70 -4.64 33.41
C PRO A 60 -16.15 -3.87 32.21
N THR A 61 -15.86 -4.58 31.11
CA THR A 61 -15.38 -3.93 29.88
C THR A 61 -16.46 -2.97 29.37
N PRO A 62 -16.19 -1.66 29.26
CA PRO A 62 -17.18 -0.72 28.78
C PRO A 62 -17.58 -1.03 27.34
N ASN A 63 -18.84 -0.74 27.00
CA ASN A 63 -19.31 -0.95 25.63
C ASN A 63 -18.54 -0.06 24.65
N PRO A 64 -18.06 -0.59 23.52
CA PRO A 64 -17.41 0.21 22.50
C PRO A 64 -18.40 1.19 21.88
N ILE A 65 -17.90 2.35 21.45
CA ILE A 65 -18.65 3.32 20.62
C ILE A 65 -19.05 2.63 19.31
N CYS A 66 -18.10 1.92 18.69
CA CYS A 66 -18.36 1.08 17.54
C CYS A 66 -17.26 0.02 17.37
N ASN A 67 -17.57 -1.00 16.57
CA ASN A 67 -16.63 -2.03 16.15
C ASN A 67 -16.43 -1.98 14.65
N LEU A 68 -15.18 -2.06 14.22
CA LEU A 68 -14.79 -2.19 12.82
C LEU A 68 -14.11 -3.54 12.62
N ASN A 69 -14.67 -4.39 11.77
CA ASN A 69 -14.01 -5.61 11.33
C ASN A 69 -13.23 -5.32 10.05
N ILE A 70 -12.00 -5.83 9.97
CA ILE A 70 -11.06 -5.58 8.88
C ILE A 70 -10.49 -6.92 8.44
N GLN A 71 -10.40 -7.12 7.13
CA GLN A 71 -9.66 -8.21 6.51
C GLN A 71 -8.59 -7.58 5.61
N LEU A 72 -7.33 -7.98 5.77
CA LEU A 72 -6.29 -7.54 4.85
C LEU A 72 -6.44 -8.29 3.51
N PRO A 73 -6.13 -7.64 2.38
CA PRO A 73 -6.10 -8.31 1.10
C PRO A 73 -4.97 -9.35 1.05
N ASP A 74 -5.16 -10.38 0.23
CA ASP A 74 -4.13 -11.39 0.00
C ASP A 74 -2.88 -10.76 -0.63
N LYS A 75 -1.72 -11.32 -0.29
CA LYS A 75 -0.40 -10.79 -0.68
C LYS A 75 -0.17 -10.73 -2.18
N ASP A 76 -1.02 -11.37 -2.98
CA ASP A 76 -0.78 -11.54 -4.40
C ASP A 76 -0.95 -10.25 -5.21
N PHE A 77 -1.64 -9.21 -4.72
CA PHE A 77 -1.72 -7.96 -5.47
C PHE A 77 -1.91 -6.71 -4.60
N VAL A 78 -0.80 -6.13 -4.16
CA VAL A 78 -0.71 -4.68 -3.93
C VAL A 78 0.39 -4.09 -4.82
N THR A 79 0.24 -4.26 -6.14
CA THR A 79 0.74 -3.24 -7.06
C THR A 79 -0.11 -1.98 -6.87
N ILE A 80 0.51 -0.81 -6.97
CA ILE A 80 -0.14 0.51 -6.75
C ILE A 80 -1.43 0.69 -7.59
N GLU A 81 -1.57 -0.07 -8.68
CA GLU A 81 -2.76 -0.17 -9.53
C GLU A 81 -4.02 -0.62 -8.76
N ASN A 82 -3.89 -1.52 -7.78
CA ASN A 82 -5.05 -2.07 -7.04
C ASN A 82 -5.66 -1.09 -6.03
N LYS A 83 -4.92 -0.06 -5.60
CA LYS A 83 -5.51 1.01 -4.78
C LYS A 83 -6.55 1.81 -5.57
N HIS A 84 -6.36 1.96 -6.88
CA HIS A 84 -7.25 2.75 -7.72
C HIS A 84 -8.59 2.05 -8.02
N ASN A 85 -8.59 0.71 -8.03
CA ASN A 85 -9.79 -0.10 -8.24
C ASN A 85 -10.56 -0.33 -6.94
N PHE A 86 -9.89 -0.60 -5.82
CA PHE A 86 -10.55 -0.78 -4.52
C PHE A 86 -11.36 0.46 -4.08
N VAL A 87 -10.83 1.66 -4.33
CA VAL A 87 -11.53 2.93 -4.04
C VAL A 87 -12.73 3.16 -4.95
N LYS A 88 -12.68 2.68 -6.21
CA LYS A 88 -13.81 2.73 -7.15
C LYS A 88 -14.90 1.71 -6.81
N GLU A 89 -14.50 0.52 -6.36
CA GLU A 89 -15.40 -0.62 -6.13
C GLU A 89 -16.15 -0.53 -4.79
N THR A 90 -15.54 0.07 -3.77
CA THR A 90 -16.16 0.22 -2.44
C THR A 90 -17.07 1.45 -2.30
N GLY A 91 -17.13 2.34 -3.31
CA GLY A 91 -18.04 3.49 -3.32
C GLY A 91 -17.78 4.54 -2.22
N ILE A 92 -16.64 4.49 -1.52
CA ILE A 92 -16.35 5.36 -0.37
C ILE A 92 -15.95 6.79 -0.79
N VAL A 93 -15.59 7.00 -2.07
CA VAL A 93 -15.23 8.34 -2.57
C VAL A 93 -16.32 8.84 -3.50
N GLY A 94 -17.28 9.53 -2.90
CA GLY A 94 -18.08 10.54 -3.60
C GLY A 94 -17.14 11.45 -4.39
N SER A 95 -17.49 11.65 -5.64
CA SER A 95 -16.66 12.07 -6.76
C SER A 95 -16.11 13.49 -6.72
N ASP A 96 -15.71 14.05 -5.59
CA ASP A 96 -15.19 15.41 -5.53
C ASP A 96 -14.12 15.61 -4.44
N LYS A 97 -12.90 15.99 -4.90
CA LYS A 97 -11.82 16.67 -4.15
C LYS A 97 -10.81 15.81 -3.37
N ILE A 98 -10.08 14.92 -4.06
CA ILE A 98 -8.66 14.72 -3.71
C ILE A 98 -7.85 15.39 -4.82
N LEU A 99 -7.42 16.62 -4.55
CA LEU A 99 -6.60 17.40 -5.46
C LEU A 99 -5.28 16.66 -5.69
N LYS A 100 -4.88 16.62 -6.96
CA LYS A 100 -3.70 15.97 -7.53
C LYS A 100 -2.35 16.45 -6.97
N THR A 101 -2.35 17.29 -5.95
CA THR A 101 -1.19 17.97 -5.35
C THR A 101 -0.70 17.35 -4.05
N ASP A 102 -1.46 16.44 -3.43
CA ASP A 102 -1.10 15.86 -2.12
C ASP A 102 -0.45 14.46 -2.17
N LEU A 103 -0.23 13.90 -3.37
CA LEU A 103 0.65 12.75 -3.53
C LEU A 103 1.96 13.22 -4.16
N ASN A 104 2.96 13.46 -3.32
CA ASN A 104 4.31 13.67 -3.79
C ASN A 104 4.79 12.37 -4.46
N LEU A 105 5.20 12.44 -5.72
CA LEU A 105 5.57 11.29 -6.55
C LEU A 105 6.77 10.52 -5.95
N THR A 106 7.52 11.17 -5.07
CA THR A 106 8.64 10.64 -4.27
C THR A 106 8.22 9.61 -3.22
N ASP A 107 6.97 9.61 -2.74
CA ASP A 107 6.51 8.67 -1.70
C ASP A 107 6.05 7.31 -2.27
N VAL A 108 5.82 7.24 -3.59
CA VAL A 108 5.19 6.08 -4.24
C VAL A 108 6.19 5.21 -4.99
N ALA A 109 7.31 5.77 -5.45
CA ALA A 109 8.36 5.02 -6.13
C ALA A 109 9.60 4.88 -5.23
N HIS A 110 9.70 3.77 -4.50
CA HIS A 110 10.98 3.29 -3.97
C HIS A 110 11.83 2.75 -5.13
N LEU A 111 12.24 3.63 -6.04
CA LEU A 111 13.30 3.37 -7.01
C LEU A 111 14.45 4.32 -6.66
N PRO A 112 15.63 3.81 -6.27
CA PRO A 112 16.77 4.69 -6.01
C PRO A 112 17.15 5.39 -7.33
N GLU A 113 16.95 6.71 -7.39
CA GLU A 113 17.31 7.60 -8.51
C GLU A 113 18.78 7.42 -8.99
N ALA A 114 19.64 6.85 -8.14
CA ALA A 114 21.04 6.58 -8.41
C ALA A 114 21.29 5.62 -9.59
N GLU A 115 20.45 4.60 -9.81
CA GLU A 115 20.66 3.62 -10.90
C GLU A 115 20.29 4.20 -12.27
N VAL A 116 19.19 4.97 -12.34
CA VAL A 116 18.72 5.60 -13.59
C VAL A 116 19.72 6.65 -14.09
N THR A 117 20.34 7.37 -13.15
CA THR A 117 21.35 8.40 -13.47
C THR A 117 22.64 7.77 -13.98
N SER A 118 23.01 6.59 -13.46
CA SER A 118 24.22 5.84 -13.88
C SER A 118 24.09 5.22 -15.27
N ILE A 119 22.88 4.80 -15.68
CA ILE A 119 22.65 4.24 -17.03
C ILE A 119 22.69 5.35 -18.10
N LYS A 120 22.20 6.56 -17.76
CA LYS A 120 22.26 7.73 -18.66
C LYS A 120 23.67 8.29 -18.83
N SER A 121 24.54 8.16 -17.82
CA SER A 121 25.92 8.68 -17.87
C SER A 121 26.93 7.72 -18.54
N GLN A 122 26.61 6.44 -18.68
CA GLN A 122 27.52 5.39 -19.19
C GLN A 122 27.31 4.99 -20.66
N GLY A 123 26.48 5.69 -21.43
CA GLY A 123 26.18 5.29 -22.81
C GLY A 123 26.20 6.45 -23.79
N GLN A 124 27.06 6.34 -24.81
CA GLN A 124 26.97 7.09 -26.06
C GLN A 124 25.52 7.17 -26.57
N ARG A 125 25.22 8.24 -27.31
CA ARG A 125 23.96 8.76 -27.89
C ARG A 125 23.01 7.77 -28.64
N ASN A 126 23.02 6.48 -28.36
CA ASN A 126 22.13 5.49 -28.94
C ASN A 126 21.05 5.08 -27.95
N GLU A 127 19.84 5.61 -28.15
CA GLU A 127 18.63 5.25 -27.39
C GLU A 127 18.33 3.75 -27.49
N LYS A 128 18.66 3.11 -28.61
CA LYS A 128 18.50 1.66 -28.83
C LYS A 128 19.37 0.83 -27.87
N ASP A 129 20.62 1.23 -27.68
CA ASP A 129 21.56 0.52 -26.80
C ASP A 129 21.20 0.73 -25.33
N GLN A 130 20.69 1.91 -24.99
CA GLN A 130 20.17 2.19 -23.65
C GLN A 130 18.92 1.37 -23.36
N ALA A 131 17.96 1.31 -24.29
CA ALA A 131 16.76 0.50 -24.16
C ALA A 131 17.09 -1.00 -24.01
N LEU A 132 18.03 -1.51 -24.80
CA LEU A 132 18.47 -2.90 -24.71
C LEU A 132 19.16 -3.21 -23.37
N LYS A 133 19.99 -2.29 -22.85
CA LYS A 133 20.59 -2.42 -21.52
C LYS A 133 19.54 -2.41 -20.42
N MET A 134 18.55 -1.52 -20.49
CA MET A 134 17.45 -1.49 -19.52
C MET A 134 16.62 -2.78 -19.55
N LEU A 135 16.35 -3.32 -20.74
CA LEU A 135 15.62 -4.57 -20.90
C LEU A 135 16.39 -5.76 -20.31
N ARG A 136 17.70 -5.85 -20.55
CA ARG A 136 18.54 -6.91 -19.96
C ARG A 136 18.64 -6.81 -18.44
N LEU A 137 18.75 -5.59 -17.91
CA LEU A 137 18.73 -5.36 -16.46
C LEU A 137 17.40 -5.77 -15.84
N TRP A 138 16.29 -5.46 -16.50
CA TRP A 138 14.97 -5.92 -16.08
C TRP A 138 14.86 -7.44 -16.08
N GLN A 139 15.30 -8.13 -17.13
CA GLN A 139 15.31 -9.60 -17.20
C GLN A 139 16.13 -10.24 -16.08
N HIS A 140 17.32 -9.69 -15.81
CA HIS A 140 18.19 -10.20 -14.74
C HIS A 140 17.60 -9.96 -13.34
N LYS A 141 16.95 -8.81 -13.11
CA LYS A 141 16.39 -8.43 -11.81
C LYS A 141 15.04 -9.08 -11.51
N ALA A 142 14.19 -9.25 -12.52
CA ALA A 142 12.88 -9.87 -12.38
C ALA A 142 12.96 -11.41 -12.35
N GLY A 143 14.01 -12.00 -12.95
CA GLY A 143 14.17 -13.45 -13.03
C GLY A 143 13.27 -14.09 -14.09
N PRO A 144 13.54 -15.36 -14.46
CA PRO A 144 12.93 -16.02 -15.63
C PRO A 144 11.41 -16.21 -15.52
N GLU A 145 10.86 -16.32 -14.31
CA GLU A 145 9.41 -16.50 -14.10
C GLU A 145 8.61 -15.21 -14.28
N LYS A 146 9.21 -14.05 -14.02
CA LYS A 146 8.51 -12.74 -14.07
C LYS A 146 8.86 -11.94 -15.31
N ALA A 147 10.03 -12.16 -15.90
CA ALA A 147 10.50 -11.51 -17.11
C ALA A 147 9.89 -12.10 -18.40
N THR A 148 8.56 -12.28 -18.43
CA THR A 148 7.85 -12.86 -19.58
C THR A 148 7.34 -11.78 -20.52
N GLY A 149 7.07 -12.17 -21.78
CA GLY A 149 6.50 -11.27 -22.80
C GLY A 149 5.19 -10.62 -22.35
N ASN A 150 4.33 -11.39 -21.66
CA ASN A 150 3.05 -10.88 -21.14
C ASN A 150 3.24 -9.80 -20.07
N THR A 151 4.26 -9.92 -19.21
CA THR A 151 4.58 -8.89 -18.21
C THR A 151 5.09 -7.63 -18.89
N LEU A 152 5.91 -7.79 -19.93
CA LEU A 152 6.47 -6.66 -20.68
C LEU A 152 5.40 -5.94 -21.50
N GLU A 153 4.46 -6.67 -22.10
CA GLU A 153 3.30 -6.15 -22.81
C GLU A 153 2.38 -5.33 -21.89
N LYS A 154 2.05 -5.87 -20.71
CA LYS A 154 1.29 -5.15 -19.69
C LYS A 154 1.97 -3.85 -19.26
N ALA A 155 3.29 -3.88 -19.08
CA ALA A 155 4.06 -2.68 -18.72
C ALA A 155 4.03 -1.63 -19.84
N GLN A 156 4.08 -2.04 -21.12
CA GLN A 156 3.99 -1.13 -22.27
C GLN A 156 2.59 -0.51 -22.41
N HIS A 157 1.53 -1.30 -22.17
CA HIS A 157 0.16 -0.80 -22.13
C HIS A 157 -0.04 0.23 -21.00
N ALA A 158 0.54 -0.03 -19.81
CA ALA A 158 0.46 0.88 -18.67
C ALA A 158 1.10 2.26 -18.93
N ILE A 159 2.13 2.32 -19.79
CA ILE A 159 2.76 3.58 -20.21
C ILE A 159 2.18 4.15 -21.52
N LYS A 160 1.04 3.62 -21.99
CA LYS A 160 0.36 4.02 -23.23
C LYS A 160 1.25 3.92 -24.47
N ARG A 161 2.14 2.93 -24.49
CA ARG A 161 3.00 2.59 -25.64
C ARG A 161 2.45 1.40 -26.40
N ASP A 162 1.17 1.46 -26.70
CA ASP A 162 0.46 0.45 -27.47
C ASP A 162 1.04 0.28 -28.87
N ASP A 163 1.67 1.32 -29.41
CA ASP A 163 2.36 1.34 -30.71
C ASP A 163 3.48 0.29 -30.84
N VAL A 164 4.07 -0.14 -29.72
CA VAL A 164 5.18 -1.10 -29.67
C VAL A 164 4.67 -2.54 -29.50
N VAL A 165 3.44 -2.70 -29.01
CA VAL A 165 2.81 -4.00 -28.72
C VAL A 165 2.13 -4.61 -29.96
N ILE A 166 2.00 -3.85 -31.05
CA ILE A 166 1.34 -4.29 -32.28
C ILE A 166 2.22 -5.31 -33.02
N LYS A 167 1.63 -6.49 -33.29
CA LYS A 167 2.17 -7.57 -34.14
C LYS A 167 2.52 -7.13 -35.55
#